data_AF-A0A9D7Q2U1-F1
#
_entry.id   AF-A0A9D7Q2U1-F1
#
_cell.length_a   1.000
_cell.length_b   1.000
_cell.length_c   1.000
_cell.angle_alpha   90.00
_cell.angle_beta   90.00
_cell.angle_gamma   90.00
#
_symmetry.space_group_name_H-M   'P 1'
#
loop_
_entity.id
_entity.type
_entity.pdbx_description
1 polymer ?
#
loop_
_entity_poly.entity_id
_entity_poly.type
_entity_poly.pdbx_seq_one_letter_code
_entity_poly.pdbx_strand_id
1 'polypeptide(L)'
;MNVFIALIVIALLLTVTLSLVNAYSRHGDSRTVPDITGMNKEEAMSQLKNASLEFAVMDSTFNPDERPSTVLNQDPIPNAKVKSGRTIYVVLNMSEAMPVAIPNIEIGTSFISVREVLASRGLKVGEISYKPFQYKDVFLEMRFDGKRIKAGDEIPKGSKVDLVLGNGLGETNIEVPDLTGFTYIEAVNLIQLKNLNLGSVIGSGMITDTLNAYIIRQYPAYAPDSYINLGSMMDLWISDEPPIMDENPDDEF
;
A
#
# COMPACT_ATOMS: atom_id res chain seq x y z
N MET A 1 57.79 32.67 57.01
CA MET A 1 58.60 32.23 55.87
C MET A 1 57.91 31.12 55.06
N ASN A 2 57.58 29.98 55.68
CA ASN A 2 57.09 28.79 54.98
C ASN A 2 55.76 28.98 54.22
N VAL A 3 54.82 29.73 54.78
CA VAL A 3 53.51 30.01 54.14
C VAL A 3 53.68 30.83 52.87
N PHE A 4 54.62 31.78 52.85
CA PHE A 4 54.88 32.62 51.69
C PHE A 4 55.53 31.83 50.55
N ILE A 5 56.46 30.93 50.89
CA ILE A 5 57.08 30.00 49.93
C ILE A 5 56.03 29.05 49.35
N ALA A 6 55.13 28.51 50.17
CA ALA A 6 54.05 27.64 49.70
C ALA A 6 53.12 28.37 48.71
N LEU A 7 52.77 29.63 48.97
CA LEU A 7 51.95 30.43 48.04
C LEU A 7 52.64 30.68 46.70
N ILE A 8 53.95 30.95 46.70
CA ILE A 8 54.73 31.12 45.46
C ILE A 8 54.76 29.81 44.67
N VAL A 9 54.98 28.67 45.34
CA VAL A 9 55.01 27.35 44.69
C VAL A 9 53.64 27.00 44.10
N ILE A 10 52.55 27.31 44.80
CA ILE A 10 51.18 27.10 44.30
C ILE A 10 50.89 28.00 43.09
N ALA A 11 51.28 29.28 43.15
CA ALA A 11 51.10 30.21 42.04
C ALA A 11 51.91 29.78 40.80
N LEU A 12 53.13 29.28 41.00
CA LEU A 12 53.99 28.72 39.95
C LEU A 12 53.36 27.45 39.35
N LEU A 13 52.87 26.53 40.19
CA LEU A 13 52.19 25.31 39.73
C LEU A 13 50.93 25.65 38.92
N LEU A 14 50.14 26.62 39.37
CA LEU A 14 48.95 27.08 38.66
C LEU A 14 49.31 27.68 37.29
N THR A 15 50.33 28.54 37.24
CA THR A 15 50.76 29.15 35.96
C THR A 15 51.34 28.13 34.99
N VAL A 16 52.13 27.17 35.47
CA VAL A 16 52.69 26.09 34.64
C VAL A 16 51.58 25.18 34.13
N THR A 17 50.66 24.74 34.99
CA THR A 17 49.55 23.85 34.59
C THR A 17 48.60 24.54 33.61
N LEU A 18 48.24 25.81 33.83
CA LEU A 18 47.43 26.58 32.88
C LEU A 18 48.16 26.82 31.54
N SER A 19 49.46 27.06 31.57
CA SER A 19 50.27 27.21 30.34
C SER A 19 50.36 25.90 29.56
N LEU A 20 50.52 24.76 30.24
CA LEU A 20 50.47 23.45 29.61
C LEU A 20 49.09 23.18 28.99
N VAL A 21 48.01 23.47 29.72
CA VAL A 21 46.64 23.31 29.20
C VAL A 21 46.42 24.21 27.98
N ASN A 22 46.87 25.46 27.99
CA ASN A 22 46.78 26.35 26.83
C ASN A 22 47.59 25.83 25.62
N ALA A 23 48.80 25.33 25.85
CA ALA A 23 49.63 24.75 24.79
C ALA A 23 49.01 23.47 24.21
N TYR A 24 48.45 22.60 25.07
CA TYR A 24 47.78 21.37 24.65
C TYR A 24 46.45 21.62 23.96
N SER A 25 45.70 22.65 24.39
CA SER A 25 44.36 22.93 23.87
C SER A 25 44.34 23.71 22.56
N ARG A 26 45.50 24.23 22.08
CA ARG A 26 45.65 24.96 20.80
C ARG A 26 44.44 25.86 20.52
N HIS A 27 44.18 26.81 21.41
CA HIS A 27 43.19 27.86 21.18
C HIS A 27 43.59 28.67 19.94
N GLY A 28 42.95 28.42 18.79
CA GLY A 28 43.10 29.28 17.61
C GLY A 28 42.95 28.60 16.24
N ASP A 29 43.28 27.31 16.10
CA ASP A 29 43.20 26.59 14.82
C ASP A 29 41.80 25.99 14.61
N SER A 30 40.80 26.87 14.52
CA SER A 30 39.48 26.50 14.04
C SER A 30 39.43 26.57 12.51
N ARG A 31 39.01 25.49 11.86
CA ARG A 31 38.67 25.43 10.44
C ARG A 31 37.16 25.59 10.29
N THR A 32 36.76 26.34 9.28
CA THR A 32 35.36 26.42 8.88
C THR A 32 35.03 25.21 8.03
N VAL A 33 33.96 24.50 8.37
CA VAL A 33 33.48 23.35 7.60
C VAL A 33 32.88 23.87 6.29
N PRO A 34 33.40 23.43 5.11
CA PRO A 34 32.80 23.79 3.84
C PRO A 34 31.44 23.09 3.65
N ASP A 35 30.62 23.65 2.78
CA ASP A 35 29.44 22.96 2.26
C ASP A 35 29.89 22.00 1.15
N ILE A 36 29.66 20.71 1.38
CA ILE A 36 29.92 19.63 0.43
C ILE A 36 28.64 18.89 0.04
N THR A 37 27.46 19.35 0.49
CA THR A 37 26.17 18.78 0.10
C THR A 37 25.93 18.97 -1.40
N GLY A 38 25.43 17.94 -2.08
CA GLY A 38 25.21 17.94 -3.53
C GLY A 38 26.47 17.68 -4.36
N MET A 39 27.65 17.60 -3.74
CA MET A 39 28.90 17.26 -4.43
C MET A 39 29.04 15.76 -4.59
N ASN A 40 29.77 15.36 -5.63
CA ASN A 40 30.21 13.99 -5.75
C ASN A 40 31.28 13.66 -4.68
N LYS A 41 31.33 12.40 -4.23
CA LYS A 41 32.26 11.88 -3.23
C LYS A 41 33.72 12.32 -3.45
N GLU A 42 34.23 12.20 -4.66
CA GLU A 42 35.62 12.53 -4.97
C GLU A 42 35.88 14.04 -4.81
N GLU A 43 34.96 14.89 -5.27
CA GLU A 43 35.04 16.34 -5.13
C GLU A 43 34.96 16.77 -3.66
N ALA A 44 34.03 16.20 -2.91
CA ALA A 44 33.86 16.45 -1.48
C ALA A 44 35.11 16.06 -0.69
N MET A 45 35.71 14.91 -1.00
CA MET A 45 36.97 14.46 -0.40
C MET A 45 38.11 15.46 -0.68
N SER A 46 38.24 15.93 -1.92
CA SER A 46 39.24 16.94 -2.28
C SER A 46 39.04 18.26 -1.54
N GLN A 47 37.79 18.73 -1.42
CA GLN A 47 37.49 19.99 -0.74
C GLN A 47 37.75 19.93 0.77
N LEU A 48 37.37 18.84 1.44
CA LEU A 48 37.68 18.65 2.85
C LEU A 48 39.18 18.53 3.11
N LYS A 49 39.90 17.81 2.25
CA LYS A 49 41.36 17.71 2.33
C LYS A 49 42.03 19.08 2.21
N ASN A 50 41.57 19.93 1.29
CA ASN A 50 42.05 21.31 1.15
C ASN A 50 41.75 22.16 2.40
N ALA A 51 40.66 21.88 3.11
CA ALA A 51 40.32 22.51 4.38
C ALA A 51 41.02 21.90 5.60
N SER A 52 41.91 20.91 5.42
CA SER A 52 42.55 20.13 6.50
C SER A 52 41.53 19.41 7.40
N LEU A 53 40.48 18.86 6.79
CA LEU A 53 39.43 18.08 7.41
C LEU A 53 39.43 16.65 6.83
N GLU A 54 38.97 15.69 7.62
CA GLU A 54 38.91 14.28 7.23
C GLU A 54 37.50 13.94 6.71
N PHE A 55 37.41 13.02 5.74
CA PHE A 55 36.14 12.55 5.18
C PHE A 55 35.84 11.14 5.69
N ALA A 56 34.63 10.91 6.21
CA ALA A 56 34.16 9.56 6.54
C ALA A 56 32.71 9.36 6.12
N VAL A 57 32.41 8.22 5.51
CA VAL A 57 31.03 7.82 5.22
C VAL A 57 30.43 7.24 6.49
N MET A 58 29.37 7.86 6.98
CA MET A 58 28.62 7.39 8.15
C MET A 58 27.50 6.45 7.74
N ASP A 59 26.77 6.81 6.68
CA ASP A 59 25.64 6.03 6.19
C ASP A 59 25.48 6.21 4.68
N SER A 60 24.59 5.44 4.07
CA SER A 60 24.22 5.57 2.67
C SER A 60 22.72 5.31 2.53
N THR A 61 22.04 6.13 1.73
CA THR A 61 20.61 5.98 1.47
C THR A 61 20.33 6.22 0.00
N PHE A 62 19.16 5.84 -0.48
CA PHE A 62 18.77 6.03 -1.87
C PHE A 62 17.77 7.18 -2.00
N ASN A 63 18.14 8.19 -2.80
CA ASN A 63 17.30 9.26 -3.28
C ASN A 63 17.28 9.22 -4.82
N PRO A 64 16.13 8.97 -5.46
CA PRO A 64 16.03 8.88 -6.93
C PRO A 64 16.31 10.20 -7.65
N ASP A 65 16.20 11.34 -6.95
CA ASP A 65 16.40 12.67 -7.54
C ASP A 65 17.89 13.07 -7.61
N GLU A 66 18.75 12.29 -6.97
CA GLU A 66 20.18 12.58 -6.82
C GLU A 66 21.04 11.57 -7.56
N ARG A 67 22.25 11.98 -7.95
CA ARG A 67 23.19 11.08 -8.62
C ARG A 67 23.83 10.10 -7.62
N PRO A 68 24.26 8.90 -8.06
CA PRO A 68 25.02 7.99 -7.20
C PRO A 68 26.29 8.64 -6.63
N SER A 69 26.66 8.29 -5.40
CA SER A 69 27.83 8.82 -4.69
C SER A 69 27.79 10.33 -4.42
N THR A 70 26.61 10.96 -4.52
CA THR A 70 26.41 12.36 -4.12
C THR A 70 26.28 12.46 -2.60
N VAL A 71 26.88 13.48 -2.00
CA VAL A 71 26.73 13.77 -0.57
C VAL A 71 25.34 14.35 -0.33
N LEU A 72 24.49 13.58 0.34
CA LEU A 72 23.13 13.99 0.69
C LEU A 72 23.08 14.81 1.98
N ASN A 73 23.95 14.48 2.93
CA ASN A 73 24.02 15.16 4.21
C ASN A 73 25.45 15.11 4.76
N GLN A 74 25.80 16.10 5.57
CA GLN A 74 27.07 16.19 6.28
C GLN A 74 26.86 16.55 7.75
N ASP A 75 27.72 16.02 8.61
CA ASP A 75 27.84 16.43 10.01
C ASP A 75 29.34 16.57 10.38
N PRO A 76 29.77 17.71 10.92
CA PRO A 76 29.02 18.93 11.24
C PRO A 76 28.46 19.71 10.04
N ILE A 77 27.44 20.53 10.31
CA ILE A 77 26.80 21.39 9.31
C ILE A 77 27.79 22.40 8.67
N PRO A 78 27.51 22.88 7.45
CA PRO A 78 28.33 23.90 6.81
C PRO A 78 28.53 25.15 7.67
N ASN A 79 29.68 25.80 7.51
CA ASN A 79 30.12 26.99 8.24
C ASN A 79 30.37 26.80 9.75
N ALA A 80 30.19 25.58 10.28
CA ALA A 80 30.58 25.26 11.65
C ALA A 80 32.11 25.44 11.85
N LYS A 81 32.52 25.85 13.05
CA LYS A 81 33.94 25.95 13.43
C LYS A 81 34.38 24.69 14.15
N VAL A 82 35.34 23.98 13.58
CA VAL A 82 35.87 22.72 14.12
C VAL A 82 37.39 22.79 14.24
N LYS A 83 37.98 21.91 15.06
CA LYS A 83 39.45 21.80 15.11
C LYS A 83 39.97 21.20 13.80
N SER A 84 41.20 21.55 13.42
CA SER A 84 41.89 20.90 12.29
C SER A 84 41.93 19.38 12.46
N GLY A 85 41.79 18.63 11.35
CA GLY A 85 41.75 17.17 11.35
C GLY A 85 40.43 16.59 11.86
N ARG A 86 39.39 17.41 12.05
CA ARG A 86 38.06 16.90 12.39
C ARG A 86 37.51 16.08 11.22
N THR A 87 37.00 14.90 11.54
CA THR A 87 36.23 14.07 10.62
C THR A 87 34.85 14.67 10.40
N ILE A 88 34.52 14.87 9.12
CA ILE A 88 33.20 15.20 8.63
C ILE A 88 32.55 13.91 8.17
N TYR A 89 31.47 13.56 8.84
CA TYR A 89 30.65 12.40 8.55
C TYR A 89 29.65 12.76 7.45
N VAL A 90 29.53 11.91 6.43
CA VAL A 90 28.59 12.15 5.34
C VAL A 90 27.63 10.99 5.15
N VAL A 91 26.46 11.31 4.63
CA VAL A 91 25.50 10.35 4.08
C VAL A 91 25.58 10.41 2.56
N LEU A 92 25.88 9.29 1.92
CA LEU A 92 25.99 9.21 0.46
C LEU A 92 24.72 8.68 -0.19
N ASN A 93 24.47 9.10 -1.43
CA ASN A 93 23.44 8.52 -2.25
C ASN A 93 23.89 7.18 -2.85
N MET A 94 23.09 6.13 -2.66
CA MET A 94 23.30 4.82 -3.27
C MET A 94 22.99 4.86 -4.77
N SER A 95 23.59 3.95 -5.53
CA SER A 95 23.28 3.79 -6.96
C SER A 95 21.88 3.21 -7.19
N GLU A 96 21.42 2.37 -6.27
CA GLU A 96 20.16 1.65 -6.37
C GLU A 96 19.47 1.62 -5.00
N ALA A 97 18.14 1.56 -4.99
CA ALA A 97 17.39 1.37 -3.75
C ALA A 97 17.67 -0.01 -3.19
N MET A 98 17.74 -0.11 -1.86
CA MET A 98 17.88 -1.42 -1.20
C MET A 98 16.74 -2.36 -1.63
N PRO A 99 17.04 -3.61 -2.01
CA PRO A 99 16.02 -4.58 -2.35
C PRO A 99 15.20 -4.93 -1.11
N VAL A 100 13.92 -5.22 -1.33
CA VAL A 100 12.99 -5.71 -0.32
C VAL A 100 12.28 -6.93 -0.88
N ALA A 101 12.23 -7.98 -0.06
CA ALA A 101 11.51 -9.19 -0.40
C ALA A 101 9.99 -8.95 -0.42
N ILE A 102 9.33 -9.46 -1.46
CA ILE A 102 7.89 -9.47 -1.58
C ILE A 102 7.29 -10.31 -0.46
N PRO A 103 6.35 -9.74 0.33
CA PRO A 103 5.72 -10.46 1.43
C PRO A 103 4.88 -11.63 0.92
N ASN A 104 4.76 -12.67 1.74
CA ASN A 104 3.83 -13.75 1.46
C ASN A 104 2.40 -13.28 1.78
N ILE A 105 1.54 -13.21 0.77
CA ILE A 105 0.14 -12.80 0.88
C ILE A 105 -0.72 -13.88 0.24
N GLU A 106 -1.68 -14.41 0.99
CA GLU A 106 -2.56 -15.47 0.52
C GLU A 106 -3.65 -14.93 -0.42
N ILE A 107 -4.01 -15.74 -1.42
CA ILE A 107 -5.13 -15.45 -2.30
C ILE A 107 -6.41 -15.36 -1.47
N GLY A 108 -7.23 -14.33 -1.71
CA GLY A 108 -8.43 -14.06 -0.91
C GLY A 108 -8.22 -13.03 0.20
N THR A 109 -6.98 -12.61 0.47
CA THR A 109 -6.70 -11.53 1.43
C THR A 109 -7.35 -10.23 0.99
N SER A 110 -7.96 -9.48 1.91
CA SER A 110 -8.60 -8.19 1.56
C SER A 110 -7.60 -7.18 1.01
N PHE A 111 -8.03 -6.35 0.05
CA PHE A 111 -7.21 -5.27 -0.49
C PHE A 111 -6.61 -4.36 0.60
N ILE A 112 -7.39 -4.05 1.65
CA ILE A 112 -6.93 -3.22 2.77
C ILE A 112 -5.74 -3.88 3.45
N SER A 113 -5.86 -5.16 3.81
CA SER A 113 -4.77 -5.92 4.44
C SER A 113 -3.53 -5.99 3.55
N VAL A 114 -3.70 -6.24 2.24
CA VAL A 114 -2.59 -6.27 1.27
C VAL A 114 -1.85 -4.94 1.22
N ARG A 115 -2.59 -3.83 1.16
CA ARG A 115 -2.02 -2.48 1.14
C ARG A 115 -1.18 -2.21 2.38
N GLU A 116 -1.67 -2.56 3.57
CA GLU A 116 -0.93 -2.36 4.82
C GLU A 116 0.34 -3.21 4.86
N VAL A 117 0.27 -4.47 4.40
CA VAL A 117 1.43 -5.35 4.34
C VAL A 117 2.50 -4.80 3.38
N LEU A 118 2.11 -4.32 2.20
CA LEU A 118 3.04 -3.67 1.26
C LEU A 118 3.65 -2.40 1.83
N ALA A 119 2.83 -1.53 2.44
CA ALA A 119 3.29 -0.30 3.07
C ALA A 119 4.32 -0.58 4.20
N SER A 120 4.10 -1.61 5.01
CA SER A 120 5.04 -2.03 6.06
C SER A 120 6.42 -2.44 5.53
N ARG A 121 6.49 -2.87 4.26
CA ARG A 121 7.72 -3.21 3.55
C ARG A 121 8.32 -2.02 2.78
N GLY A 122 7.70 -0.85 2.86
CA GLY A 122 8.09 0.33 2.10
C GLY A 122 7.79 0.20 0.61
N LEU A 123 6.84 -0.66 0.23
CA LEU A 123 6.33 -0.81 -1.13
C LEU A 123 5.04 0.02 -1.27
N LYS A 124 4.76 0.48 -2.49
CA LYS A 124 3.57 1.28 -2.80
C LYS A 124 2.62 0.46 -3.67
N VAL A 125 1.32 0.71 -3.53
CA VAL A 125 0.33 0.14 -4.47
C VAL A 125 0.38 0.93 -5.78
N GLY A 126 0.49 0.21 -6.89
CA GLY A 126 0.45 0.72 -8.25
C GLY A 126 -0.96 0.67 -8.84
N GLU A 127 -1.05 0.18 -10.08
CA GLU A 127 -2.33 -0.02 -10.77
C GLU A 127 -3.12 -1.20 -10.18
N ILE A 128 -4.44 -1.08 -10.21
CA ILE A 128 -5.35 -2.14 -9.78
C ILE A 128 -6.09 -2.63 -11.00
N SER A 129 -6.02 -3.93 -11.24
CA SER A 129 -6.77 -4.63 -12.29
C SER A 129 -7.66 -5.68 -11.66
N TYR A 130 -8.72 -6.05 -12.37
CA TYR A 130 -9.71 -6.99 -11.86
C TYR A 130 -9.79 -8.24 -12.75
N LYS A 131 -10.01 -9.40 -12.12
CA LYS A 131 -10.29 -10.68 -12.79
C LYS A 131 -11.53 -11.35 -12.18
N PRO A 132 -12.27 -12.13 -12.98
CA PRO A 132 -13.34 -13.00 -12.50
C PRO A 132 -12.93 -13.81 -11.28
N PHE A 133 -13.59 -13.58 -10.15
CA PHE A 133 -13.39 -14.33 -8.91
C PHE A 133 -14.64 -14.29 -8.03
N GLN A 134 -14.83 -15.31 -7.19
CA GLN A 134 -16.04 -15.44 -6.35
C GLN A 134 -16.18 -14.33 -5.28
N TYR A 135 -15.08 -13.68 -4.90
CA TYR A 135 -15.04 -12.61 -3.90
C TYR A 135 -14.54 -11.30 -4.52
N LYS A 136 -15.17 -10.18 -4.16
CA LYS A 136 -14.80 -8.85 -4.62
C LYS A 136 -13.71 -8.24 -3.74
N ASP A 137 -12.82 -7.45 -4.34
CA ASP A 137 -11.76 -6.68 -3.67
C ASP A 137 -10.80 -7.52 -2.81
N VAL A 138 -10.62 -8.78 -3.22
CA VAL A 138 -9.64 -9.69 -2.63
C VAL A 138 -8.45 -9.89 -3.55
N PHE A 139 -7.29 -10.10 -2.95
CA PHE A 139 -6.02 -10.29 -3.61
C PHE A 139 -5.94 -11.61 -4.38
N LEU A 140 -5.43 -11.56 -5.61
CA LEU A 140 -5.17 -12.73 -6.44
C LEU A 140 -3.70 -12.82 -6.88
N GLU A 141 -3.11 -11.70 -7.31
CA GLU A 141 -1.78 -11.66 -7.91
C GLU A 141 -1.12 -10.28 -7.74
N MET A 142 0.21 -10.27 -7.60
CA MET A 142 1.04 -9.05 -7.65
C MET A 142 1.83 -9.01 -8.95
N ARG A 143 2.05 -7.81 -9.47
CA ARG A 143 2.89 -7.55 -10.63
C ARG A 143 3.86 -6.40 -10.39
N PHE A 144 5.01 -6.49 -11.01
CA PHE A 144 6.03 -5.45 -11.04
C PHE A 144 6.58 -5.37 -12.46
N ASP A 145 6.61 -4.16 -13.04
CA ASP A 145 6.99 -3.90 -14.44
C ASP A 145 6.30 -4.85 -15.45
N GLY A 146 4.99 -5.05 -15.25
CA GLY A 146 4.16 -5.92 -16.10
C GLY A 146 4.40 -7.43 -15.94
N LYS A 147 5.33 -7.85 -15.09
CA LYS A 147 5.61 -9.27 -14.81
C LYS A 147 5.00 -9.70 -13.48
N ARG A 148 4.53 -10.95 -13.43
CA ARG A 148 4.05 -11.56 -12.18
C ARG A 148 5.21 -11.81 -11.23
N ILE A 149 5.03 -11.40 -9.97
CA ILE A 149 5.98 -11.60 -8.87
C ILE A 149 5.37 -12.50 -7.79
N LYS A 150 6.22 -13.18 -7.02
CA LYS A 150 5.87 -14.13 -5.97
C LYS A 150 6.52 -13.75 -4.64
N ALA A 151 6.03 -14.35 -3.56
CA ALA A 151 6.63 -14.20 -2.24
C ALA A 151 8.11 -14.58 -2.27
N GLY A 152 8.95 -13.73 -1.68
CA GLY A 152 10.41 -13.91 -1.65
C GLY A 152 11.16 -13.29 -2.83
N ASP A 153 10.49 -12.90 -3.92
CA ASP A 153 11.13 -12.13 -4.99
C ASP A 153 11.62 -10.78 -4.43
N GLU A 154 12.75 -10.28 -4.89
CA GLU A 154 13.31 -9.01 -4.43
C GLU A 154 13.01 -7.89 -5.43
N ILE A 155 12.45 -6.78 -4.94
CA ILE A 155 12.24 -5.57 -5.72
C ILE A 155 12.78 -4.33 -4.99
N PRO A 156 13.14 -3.25 -5.71
CA PRO A 156 13.66 -2.05 -5.08
C PRO A 156 12.66 -1.45 -4.08
N LYS A 157 13.12 -1.06 -2.89
CA LYS A 157 12.27 -0.35 -1.92
C LYS A 157 11.65 0.91 -2.54
N GLY A 158 10.40 1.21 -2.21
CA GLY A 158 9.66 2.34 -2.77
C GLY A 158 9.00 2.08 -4.12
N SER A 159 9.26 0.91 -4.72
CA SER A 159 8.60 0.45 -5.94
C SER A 159 7.08 0.40 -5.82
N LYS A 160 6.40 0.62 -6.94
CA LYS A 160 4.96 0.40 -7.08
C LYS A 160 4.72 -1.05 -7.50
N VAL A 161 3.82 -1.72 -6.79
CA VAL A 161 3.38 -3.09 -7.09
C VAL A 161 1.94 -3.02 -7.56
N ASP A 162 1.70 -3.46 -8.79
CA ASP A 162 0.36 -3.54 -9.36
C ASP A 162 -0.36 -4.77 -8.79
N LEU A 163 -1.65 -4.62 -8.53
CA LEU A 163 -2.48 -5.65 -7.92
C LEU A 163 -3.53 -6.14 -8.89
N VAL A 164 -3.74 -7.46 -8.89
CA VAL A 164 -4.89 -8.08 -9.51
C VAL A 164 -5.84 -8.52 -8.40
N LEU A 165 -7.05 -7.97 -8.42
CA LEU A 165 -8.10 -8.24 -7.44
C LEU A 165 -9.26 -9.02 -8.08
N GLY A 166 -10.06 -9.67 -7.24
CA GLY A 166 -11.33 -10.26 -7.65
C GLY A 166 -12.41 -9.21 -7.88
N ASN A 167 -13.17 -9.29 -8.98
CA ASN A 167 -14.32 -8.42 -9.23
C ASN A 167 -15.63 -8.93 -8.59
N GLY A 168 -15.62 -10.10 -7.95
CA GLY A 168 -16.84 -10.74 -7.49
C GLY A 168 -17.69 -11.28 -8.64
N LEU A 169 -18.88 -11.80 -8.30
CA LEU A 169 -19.84 -12.35 -9.27
C LEU A 169 -20.75 -11.28 -9.89
N GLY A 170 -20.57 -9.98 -9.59
CA GLY A 170 -21.62 -8.97 -9.71
C GLY A 170 -21.30 -7.77 -10.60
N GLU A 171 -21.02 -8.01 -11.89
CA GLU A 171 -21.09 -6.92 -12.90
C GLU A 171 -21.95 -7.27 -14.12
N THR A 172 -22.44 -8.51 -14.24
CA THR A 172 -23.45 -8.87 -15.25
C THR A 172 -24.82 -8.83 -14.60
N ASN A 173 -25.51 -7.71 -14.81
CA ASN A 173 -26.91 -7.56 -14.44
C ASN A 173 -27.80 -8.15 -15.54
N ILE A 174 -28.88 -8.79 -15.13
CA ILE A 174 -29.97 -9.16 -16.02
C ILE A 174 -31.26 -8.57 -15.49
N GLU A 175 -32.19 -8.26 -16.40
CA GLU A 175 -33.54 -7.86 -16.02
C GLU A 175 -34.18 -8.96 -15.18
N VAL A 176 -34.90 -8.57 -14.13
CA VAL A 176 -35.70 -9.51 -13.33
C VAL A 176 -36.74 -10.12 -14.28
N PRO A 177 -36.73 -11.45 -14.51
CA PRO A 177 -37.73 -12.07 -15.36
C PRO A 177 -39.10 -12.00 -14.68
N ASP A 178 -40.15 -11.70 -15.44
CA ASP A 178 -41.53 -11.91 -14.97
C ASP A 178 -41.88 -13.39 -15.12
N LEU A 179 -42.09 -14.04 -13.99
CA LEU A 179 -42.45 -15.45 -13.85
C LEU A 179 -43.92 -15.61 -13.45
N THR A 180 -44.63 -14.52 -13.16
CA THR A 180 -46.03 -14.57 -12.73
C THR A 180 -46.89 -15.15 -13.84
N GLY A 181 -47.75 -16.13 -13.52
CA GLY A 181 -48.61 -16.81 -14.49
C GLY A 181 -47.96 -17.96 -15.27
N PHE A 182 -46.63 -18.12 -15.22
CA PHE A 182 -46.00 -19.34 -15.73
C PHE A 182 -46.30 -20.54 -14.82
N THR A 183 -46.22 -21.75 -15.38
CA THR A 183 -46.17 -22.96 -14.56
C THR A 183 -44.82 -23.07 -13.84
N TYR A 184 -44.79 -23.79 -12.73
CA TYR A 184 -43.57 -24.02 -11.95
C TYR A 184 -42.44 -24.59 -12.82
N ILE A 185 -42.74 -25.55 -13.69
CA ILE A 185 -41.75 -26.13 -14.60
C ILE A 185 -41.20 -25.12 -15.61
N GLU A 186 -42.05 -24.25 -16.17
CA GLU A 186 -41.62 -23.19 -17.09
C GLU A 186 -40.75 -22.15 -16.39
N ALA A 187 -41.15 -21.73 -15.19
CA ALA A 187 -40.41 -20.77 -14.37
C ALA A 187 -39.01 -21.30 -14.02
N VAL A 188 -38.90 -22.56 -13.60
CA VAL A 188 -37.60 -23.19 -13.30
C VAL A 188 -36.70 -23.25 -14.53
N ASN A 189 -37.25 -23.63 -15.69
CA ASN A 189 -36.49 -23.67 -16.94
C ASN A 189 -35.98 -22.27 -17.33
N LEU A 190 -36.80 -21.23 -17.16
CA LEU A 190 -36.42 -19.85 -17.46
C LEU A 190 -35.36 -19.32 -16.49
N ILE A 191 -35.49 -19.61 -15.18
CA ILE A 191 -34.50 -19.29 -14.14
C ILE A 191 -33.14 -19.89 -14.51
N GLN A 192 -33.11 -21.17 -14.89
CA GLN A 192 -31.88 -21.85 -15.30
C GLN A 192 -31.29 -21.26 -16.59
N LEU A 193 -32.12 -20.99 -17.60
CA LEU A 193 -31.69 -20.38 -18.85
C LEU A 193 -31.05 -18.99 -18.63
N LYS A 194 -31.55 -18.24 -17.65
CA LYS A 194 -31.05 -16.93 -17.25
C LYS A 194 -29.87 -16.99 -16.27
N ASN A 195 -29.34 -18.19 -15.98
CA ASN A 195 -28.27 -18.42 -15.00
C ASN A 195 -28.61 -17.84 -13.61
N LEU A 196 -29.88 -17.89 -13.21
CA LEU A 196 -30.35 -17.59 -11.88
C LEU A 196 -30.51 -18.87 -11.06
N ASN A 197 -30.57 -18.74 -9.74
CA ASN A 197 -30.74 -19.86 -8.83
C ASN A 197 -32.19 -19.91 -8.32
N LEU A 198 -32.75 -21.12 -8.18
CA LEU A 198 -34.03 -21.29 -7.50
C LEU A 198 -33.84 -21.12 -5.99
N GLY A 199 -34.64 -20.25 -5.39
CA GLY A 199 -34.69 -20.03 -3.95
C GLY A 199 -35.77 -20.90 -3.28
N SER A 200 -36.52 -20.28 -2.38
CA SER A 200 -37.61 -20.91 -1.63
C SER A 200 -38.84 -21.06 -2.51
N VAL A 201 -39.50 -22.22 -2.45
CA VAL A 201 -40.79 -22.46 -3.12
C VAL A 201 -41.87 -22.64 -2.05
N ILE A 202 -42.87 -21.75 -2.06
CA ILE A 202 -43.90 -21.69 -1.02
C ILE A 202 -45.27 -21.92 -1.67
N GLY A 203 -45.95 -22.99 -1.24
CA GLY A 203 -47.31 -23.27 -1.70
C GLY A 203 -48.36 -22.39 -1.02
N SER A 204 -49.33 -21.92 -1.80
CA SER A 204 -50.52 -21.23 -1.30
C SER A 204 -51.76 -22.10 -1.55
N GLY A 205 -52.31 -22.67 -0.48
CA GLY A 205 -53.46 -23.59 -0.54
C GLY A 205 -53.05 -25.07 -0.71
N MET A 206 -54.02 -25.89 -1.13
CA MET A 206 -53.77 -27.29 -1.48
C MET A 206 -53.25 -27.35 -2.91
N ILE A 207 -52.11 -28.02 -3.10
CA ILE A 207 -51.47 -28.18 -4.41
C ILE A 207 -51.54 -29.65 -4.78
N THR A 208 -52.22 -29.93 -5.89
CA THR A 208 -52.46 -31.29 -6.40
C THR A 208 -51.31 -31.71 -7.31
N ASP A 209 -50.76 -30.78 -8.09
CA ASP A 209 -49.64 -31.02 -8.99
C ASP A 209 -48.66 -29.84 -8.99
N THR A 210 -47.57 -30.00 -8.25
CA THR A 210 -46.53 -28.96 -8.12
C THR A 210 -45.88 -28.59 -9.45
N LEU A 211 -45.77 -29.50 -10.43
CA LEU A 211 -45.09 -29.19 -11.70
C LEU A 211 -45.93 -28.27 -12.58
N ASN A 212 -47.25 -28.43 -12.52
CA ASN A 212 -48.23 -27.66 -13.30
C ASN A 212 -48.87 -26.51 -12.50
N ALA A 213 -48.50 -26.33 -11.22
CA ALA A 213 -48.93 -25.20 -10.41
C ALA A 213 -48.41 -23.88 -11.00
N TYR A 214 -49.22 -22.82 -10.90
CA TYR A 214 -48.91 -21.49 -11.41
C TYR A 214 -48.13 -20.67 -10.40
N ILE A 215 -47.17 -19.87 -10.88
CA ILE A 215 -46.52 -18.84 -10.07
C ILE A 215 -47.50 -17.69 -9.83
N ILE A 216 -47.88 -17.48 -8.58
CA ILE A 216 -48.76 -16.36 -8.17
C ILE A 216 -47.98 -15.16 -7.66
N ARG A 217 -46.73 -15.35 -7.25
CA ARG A 217 -45.82 -14.30 -6.80
C ARG A 217 -44.39 -14.77 -6.90
N GLN A 218 -43.48 -13.83 -7.10
CA GLN A 218 -42.04 -14.06 -7.08
C GLN A 218 -41.33 -13.03 -6.19
N TYR A 219 -40.10 -13.34 -5.79
CA TYR A 219 -39.18 -12.38 -5.23
C TYR A 219 -37.75 -12.65 -5.76
N PRO A 220 -37.02 -11.64 -6.24
CA PRO A 220 -37.41 -10.24 -6.44
C PRO A 220 -38.62 -10.06 -7.37
N ALA A 221 -39.47 -9.08 -7.06
CA ALA A 221 -40.66 -8.79 -7.86
C ALA A 221 -40.26 -8.21 -9.22
N TYR A 222 -41.00 -8.58 -10.26
CA TYR A 222 -40.86 -7.95 -11.57
C TYR A 222 -41.26 -6.48 -11.49
N ALA A 223 -40.43 -5.62 -12.08
CA ALA A 223 -40.77 -4.24 -12.37
C ALA A 223 -39.99 -3.79 -13.61
N PRO A 224 -40.54 -2.89 -14.44
CA PRO A 224 -39.78 -2.24 -15.50
C PRO A 224 -38.50 -1.62 -14.92
N ASP A 225 -37.38 -1.80 -15.62
CA ASP A 225 -36.04 -1.35 -15.19
C ASP A 225 -35.53 -1.95 -13.86
N SER A 226 -36.06 -3.10 -13.45
CA SER A 226 -35.53 -3.88 -12.32
C SER A 226 -34.47 -4.87 -12.77
N TYR A 227 -33.31 -4.85 -12.11
CA TYR A 227 -32.16 -5.69 -12.46
C TYR A 227 -31.65 -6.46 -11.24
N ILE A 228 -31.19 -7.69 -11.49
CA ILE A 228 -30.55 -8.55 -10.51
C ILE A 228 -29.22 -9.07 -11.05
N ASN A 229 -28.30 -9.40 -10.14
CA ASN A 229 -27.02 -10.00 -10.51
C ASN A 229 -27.25 -11.41 -11.04
N LEU A 230 -26.45 -11.83 -12.03
CA LEU A 230 -26.38 -13.22 -12.45
C LEU A 230 -26.11 -14.14 -11.24
N GLY A 231 -26.80 -15.27 -11.15
CA GLY A 231 -26.73 -16.19 -10.01
C GLY A 231 -27.55 -15.77 -8.78
N SER A 232 -28.32 -14.68 -8.85
CA SER A 232 -29.26 -14.33 -7.78
C SER A 232 -30.34 -15.40 -7.59
N MET A 233 -30.86 -15.51 -6.37
CA MET A 233 -31.93 -16.47 -6.04
C MET A 233 -33.30 -15.88 -6.35
N MET A 234 -34.21 -16.71 -6.87
CA MET A 234 -35.61 -16.39 -7.10
C MET A 234 -36.51 -17.22 -6.18
N ASP A 235 -37.18 -16.57 -5.24
CA ASP A 235 -38.21 -17.22 -4.41
C ASP A 235 -39.56 -17.19 -5.14
N LEU A 236 -40.29 -18.30 -5.08
CA LEU A 236 -41.55 -18.50 -5.81
C LEU A 236 -42.69 -18.85 -4.85
N TRP A 237 -43.85 -18.27 -5.10
CA TRP A 237 -45.10 -18.70 -4.51
C TRP A 237 -45.97 -19.34 -5.58
N ILE A 238 -46.49 -20.54 -5.30
CA ILE A 238 -47.22 -21.35 -6.27
C ILE A 238 -48.63 -21.69 -5.80
N SER A 239 -49.55 -21.86 -6.75
CA SER A 239 -50.94 -22.29 -6.50
C SER A 239 -51.47 -23.16 -7.65
N ASP A 240 -52.46 -24.02 -7.38
CA ASP A 240 -53.15 -24.80 -8.43
C ASP A 240 -54.00 -23.89 -9.34
N GLU A 241 -54.43 -22.73 -8.84
CA GLU A 241 -55.21 -21.75 -9.59
C GLU A 241 -54.30 -20.69 -10.23
N PRO A 242 -54.56 -20.26 -11.48
CA PRO A 242 -53.78 -19.22 -12.12
C PRO A 242 -53.98 -17.87 -11.41
N PRO A 243 -52.96 -17.00 -11.37
CA PRO A 243 -53.11 -15.66 -10.82
C PRO A 243 -54.12 -14.85 -11.63
N ILE A 244 -54.87 -14.00 -10.93
CA ILE A 244 -55.75 -13.01 -11.58
C ILE A 244 -54.83 -11.94 -12.18
N MET A 245 -54.69 -11.96 -13.50
CA MET A 245 -53.99 -10.90 -14.23
C MET A 245 -54.97 -9.74 -14.40
N ASP A 246 -54.59 -8.55 -13.94
CA ASP A 246 -55.37 -7.35 -14.21
C ASP A 246 -55.20 -7.02 -15.71
N GLU A 247 -56.23 -7.31 -16.51
CA GLU A 247 -56.25 -6.90 -17.90
C GLU A 247 -56.46 -5.38 -17.95
N ASN A 248 -55.36 -4.65 -18.18
CA ASN A 248 -55.32 -3.26 -18.65
C ASN A 248 -55.52 -2.15 -17.58
N PRO A 249 -54.43 -1.49 -17.11
CA PRO A 249 -54.54 -0.31 -16.24
C PRO A 249 -54.93 0.98 -16.99
N ASP A 250 -55.13 0.93 -18.32
CA ASP A 250 -55.34 2.12 -19.17
C ASP A 250 -56.81 2.39 -19.56
N ASP A 251 -57.80 1.61 -19.08
CA ASP A 251 -59.23 1.80 -19.43
C ASP A 251 -60.03 2.65 -18.40
N GLU A 252 -59.38 3.49 -17.60
CA GLU A 252 -60.04 4.52 -16.78
C GLU A 252 -59.51 5.93 -17.04
N PHE A 253 -59.75 6.50 -18.24
CA PHE A 253 -59.84 7.96 -18.44
C PHE A 253 -60.79 8.35 -19.58
#